data_AF-A0A661W819-F1
#
_entry.id   AF-A0A661W819-F1
#
_cell.length_a   1.000
_cell.length_b   1.000
_cell.length_c   1.000
_cell.angle_alpha   90.00
_cell.angle_beta   90.00
_cell.angle_gamma   90.00
#
_symmetry.space_group_name_H-M   'P 1'
#
loop_
_entity.id
_entity.type
_entity.pdbx_description
1 polymer ?
#
loop_
_entity_poly.entity_id
_entity_poly.type
_entity_poly.pdbx_seq_one_letter_code
_entity_poly.pdbx_strand_id
1 'polypeptide(L)' 'ALKSLPLRRVGEARDIGLLSVYLASDASKNMTGQNIYIDQGLSIS' A
#
# COMPACT_ATOMS: atom_id res chain seq x y z
N ALA A 1 16.38 -3.43 10.74
CA ALA A 1 15.32 -2.68 10.03
C ALA A 1 14.99 -3.31 8.68
N LEU A 2 15.81 -3.19 7.63
CA LEU A 2 15.46 -3.76 6.30
C LEU A 2 15.20 -5.28 6.29
N LYS A 3 15.91 -6.05 7.13
CA LYS A 3 15.70 -7.51 7.23
C LYS A 3 14.35 -7.91 7.86
N SER A 4 13.68 -7.02 8.58
CA SER A 4 12.37 -7.32 9.17
C SER A 4 11.21 -6.93 8.25
N LEU A 5 11.48 -6.29 7.11
CA LEU A 5 10.47 -6.02 6.09
C LEU A 5 10.41 -7.23 5.14
N PRO A 6 9.26 -7.89 4.93
CA PRO A 6 9.15 -9.00 3.99
C PRO A 6 9.65 -8.65 2.58
N LEU A 7 9.32 -7.47 2.06
CA LEU A 7 9.79 -7.02 0.74
C LEU A 7 11.23 -6.51 0.72
N ARG A 8 11.93 -6.49 1.86
CA ARG A 8 13.36 -6.11 1.98
C ARG A 8 13.73 -4.76 1.34
N ARG A 9 12.77 -3.86 1.20
CA ARG A 9 12.96 -2.48 0.73
C ARG A 9 12.14 -1.51 1.59
N VAL A 10 12.60 -0.27 1.69
CA VAL A 10 11.83 0.82 2.32
C VAL A 10 10.73 1.26 1.35
N GLY A 11 9.55 1.58 1.88
CA GLY A 11 8.47 2.17 1.10
C GLY A 11 8.75 3.62 0.75
N GLU A 12 8.30 4.05 -0.41
CA GLU A 12 8.44 5.42 -0.89
C GLU A 12 7.09 6.15 -0.88
N ALA A 13 7.12 7.48 -0.84
CA ALA A 13 5.89 8.28 -0.96
C ALA A 13 5.10 7.94 -2.25
N ARG A 14 5.82 7.52 -3.30
CA ARG A 14 5.22 7.07 -4.57
C ARG A 14 4.37 5.81 -4.41
N ASP A 15 4.74 4.88 -3.54
CA ASP A 15 3.96 3.65 -3.32
C ASP A 15 2.55 3.99 -2.81
N ILE A 16 2.43 4.95 -1.88
CA ILE A 16 1.14 5.46 -1.39
C ILE A 16 0.42 6.29 -2.45
N GLY A 17 1.14 7.18 -3.13
CA GLY A 17 0.55 8.06 -4.14
C GLY A 17 -0.12 7.30 -5.29
N LEU A 18 0.47 6.19 -5.73
CA LEU A 18 -0.14 5.35 -6.76
C LEU A 18 -1.44 4.69 -6.29
N LEU A 19 -1.51 4.23 -5.03
CA LEU A 19 -2.77 3.75 -4.46
C LEU A 19 -3.81 4.87 -4.38
N SER A 20 -3.43 6.08 -3.99
CA SER A 20 -4.35 7.22 -3.98
C SER A 20 -4.90 7.53 -5.36
N VAL A 21 -4.07 7.49 -6.41
CA VAL A 21 -4.52 7.66 -7.80
C VAL A 21 -5.49 6.57 -8.21
N TYR A 22 -5.21 5.30 -7.87
CA TYR A 22 -6.13 4.20 -8.13
C TYR A 22 -7.47 4.42 -7.41
N LEU A 23 -7.44 4.73 -6.11
CA LEU A 23 -8.64 4.94 -5.28
C LEU A 23 -9.47 6.15 -5.71
N ALA A 24 -8.84 7.16 -6.33
CA ALA A 24 -9.52 8.33 -6.88
C ALA A 24 -10.11 8.08 -8.29
N SER A 25 -9.82 6.93 -8.90
CA SER A 25 -10.25 6.62 -10.27
C SER A 25 -11.53 5.79 -10.30
N ASP A 26 -12.18 5.73 -11.47
CA ASP A 26 -13.34 4.86 -11.69
C ASP A 26 -13.03 3.36 -11.52
N ALA A 27 -11.75 2.96 -11.57
CA ALA A 27 -11.34 1.57 -11.39
C ALA A 27 -11.70 1.04 -9.99
N SER A 28 -11.80 1.91 -8.99
CA SER A 28 -12.16 1.57 -7.62
C SER A 28 -13.56 2.02 -7.21
N LYS A 29 -14.46 2.33 -8.17
CA LYS A 29 -15.79 2.92 -7.88
C LYS A 29 -16.66 2.14 -6.88
N ASN A 30 -16.43 0.83 -6.73
CA ASN A 30 -17.18 -0.05 -5.84
C ASN A 30 -16.37 -0.45 -4.58
N MET A 31 -15.20 0.15 -4.35
CA MET A 31 -14.35 -0.14 -3.20
C MET A 31 -14.58 0.91 -2.12
N THR A 32 -15.18 0.50 -1.00
CA THR A 32 -15.45 1.38 0.15
C THR A 32 -15.36 0.62 1.46
N GLY A 33 -15.11 1.31 2.56
CA GLY A 33 -15.02 0.74 3.91
C GLY A 33 -13.82 -0.19 4.14
N GLN A 34 -12.81 -0.14 3.27
CA GLN A 34 -11.64 -1.03 3.33
C GLN A 34 -10.42 -0.33 3.93
N ASN A 35 -9.63 -1.08 4.70
CA ASN A 35 -8.27 -0.70 5.08
C ASN A 35 -7.29 -1.42 4.15
N ILE A 36 -6.50 -0.65 3.40
CA ILE A 36 -5.51 -1.20 2.45
C ILE A 36 -4.11 -0.93 2.99
N TYR A 37 -3.31 -1.98 3.16
CA TYR A 37 -1.95 -1.90 3.69
C TYR A 37 -0.93 -1.76 2.56
N ILE A 38 -0.06 -0.75 2.67
CA ILE A 38 1.16 -0.59 1.88
C ILE A 38 2.31 -0.34 2.85
N ASP A 39 2.86 -1.43 3.38
CA ASP A 39 3.79 -1.40 4.51
C ASP A 39 4.93 -2.41 4.36
N GLN A 40 5.21 -2.83 3.12
CA GLN A 40 6.25 -3.80 2.80
C GLN A 40 5.99 -5.21 3.36
N GLY A 41 4.76 -5.51 3.76
CA GLY A 41 4.33 -6.79 4.33
C GLY A 41 4.41 -6.85 5.86
N LEU A 42 4.67 -5.71 6.52
CA LEU A 42 4.93 -5.68 7.96
C LEU A 42 3.72 -6.17 8.79
N SER A 43 2.50 -5.86 8.37
CA SER A 43 1.27 -6.20 9.10
C SER A 43 0.96 -7.70 9.15
N ILE A 44 1.64 -8.52 8.34
CA ILE A 44 1.44 -9.98 8.28
C ILE A 44 2.72 -10.77 8.61
N SER A 45 3.78 -10.08 9.03
CA SER A 45 5.09 -10.68 9.29
C SER A 45 5.27 -11.18 10.71
#